data_AF-A0A9N8VNW1-F1
#
_entry.id   AF-A0A9N8VNW1-F1
#
_cell.length_a   1.000
_cell.length_b   1.000
_cell.length_c   1.000
_cell.angle_alpha   90.00
_cell.angle_beta   90.00
_cell.angle_gamma   90.00
#
_symmetry.space_group_name_H-M   'P 1'
#
loop_
_entity.id
_entity.type
_entity.pdbx_description
1 polymer ?
#
loop_
_entity_poly.entity_id
_entity_poly.type
_entity_poly.pdbx_seq_one_letter_code
_entity_poly.pdbx_strand_id
1 'polypeptide(L)'
;MEIGYSSVLSRKLLISATLFLGEQIWYQRDQISPIATLASENSRSEIDLSIVDTVKPVSLSKPTTTDLQNVTTYQLFRYATPRDICMMFFGSIAAVANGSSMPLMTIVFSDVIQAFVTFTIVTSKGFSETAKNDLEDAVVDKVILFLILGGVVFVAAYFQMVLWMISGENQAKRLLLPLLATASGIMGKFLAASSKDGQDAYAKAGSIAEQALSGIRTVTAFGGQERELRRYVDKLQDAYIIGRKKAIITGSSLAFIFFTLFSTYALAFWYGGILIADGKANGGQVVNVFFSVLIGGAIFPFFSIIFSSILNSFSKTDVNELRRSSNLWALMFFILAVIAFIANFMQQYFFILSGEKLTKRLRSMTFEALLKQEIGFFDDENNGTGILTSRLATDATKVDGLTGTLMGSILQSITNLIVGLTIAFVYGWKLTLVILASTPAIIASGFLQMQALAGFSAKTASAYDKSSQIVQQSVSNIRTIASLTRENTFKHLYGVSLQNPHKIAVKGSMVSSIGFGLSNGLLFYVYALAFWYGSRLVGAQEYTTGNMMKVLFAVVFCAIAAGQASTFAPNTAKAKVSALSIFELLDRKSNIDPTQNEGKDRPTPVIAKRGLYYELVNKQMLNGNN
;
A
#
# COMPACT_ATOMS: atom_id res chain seq x y z
N MET A 1 -13.19 7.68 -67.31
CA MET A 1 -13.39 6.73 -66.20
C MET A 1 -12.17 6.82 -65.29
N GLU A 2 -12.41 7.37 -64.09
CA GLU A 2 -11.70 7.22 -62.81
C GLU A 2 -10.16 7.39 -62.70
N ILE A 3 -9.74 8.64 -62.40
CA ILE A 3 -9.22 9.15 -61.10
C ILE A 3 -8.73 8.06 -60.11
N GLY A 4 -7.52 8.04 -59.55
CA GLY A 4 -6.57 9.12 -59.23
C GLY A 4 -6.30 9.18 -57.72
N TYR A 5 -5.64 8.15 -57.15
CA TYR A 5 -5.20 8.09 -55.74
C TYR A 5 -3.81 8.74 -55.58
N SER A 6 -3.73 10.03 -55.21
CA SER A 6 -2.46 10.64 -54.77
C SER A 6 -2.57 11.77 -53.73
N SER A 7 -3.72 11.98 -53.07
CA SER A 7 -3.98 13.17 -52.25
C SER A 7 -3.90 13.00 -50.71
N VAL A 8 -3.52 11.83 -50.18
CA VAL A 8 -3.58 11.57 -48.72
C VAL A 8 -2.25 11.79 -47.99
N LEU A 9 -1.10 11.67 -48.66
CA LEU A 9 0.21 11.87 -48.00
C LEU A 9 0.60 13.35 -47.85
N SER A 10 0.20 14.21 -48.79
CA SER A 10 0.55 15.64 -48.78
C SER A 10 -0.21 16.45 -47.72
N ARG A 11 -1.45 16.07 -47.37
CA ARG A 11 -2.22 16.73 -46.30
C ARG A 11 -1.73 16.40 -44.89
N LYS A 12 -1.20 15.19 -44.64
CA LYS A 12 -0.67 14.83 -43.30
C LYS A 12 0.67 15.51 -42.99
N LEU A 13 1.52 15.73 -44.00
CA LEU A 13 2.77 16.49 -43.85
C LEU A 13 2.53 18.01 -43.69
N LEU A 14 1.54 18.58 -44.39
CA LEU A 14 1.17 20.00 -44.23
C LEU A 14 0.56 20.31 -42.87
N ILE A 15 -0.22 19.37 -42.30
CA ILE A 15 -0.83 19.49 -40.96
C ILE A 15 0.24 19.39 -39.86
N SER A 16 1.25 18.53 -40.03
CA SER A 16 2.41 18.44 -39.13
C SER A 16 3.28 19.71 -39.15
N ALA A 17 3.55 20.28 -40.33
CA ALA A 17 4.33 21.51 -40.47
C ALA A 17 3.61 22.76 -39.92
N THR A 18 2.28 22.83 -40.08
CA THR A 18 1.46 23.90 -39.46
C THR A 18 1.22 23.71 -37.96
N LEU A 19 1.29 22.47 -37.46
CA LEU A 19 1.30 22.16 -36.02
C LEU A 19 2.60 22.62 -35.34
N PHE A 20 3.75 22.46 -36.01
CA PHE A 20 5.06 22.86 -35.49
C PHE A 20 5.31 24.37 -35.58
N LEU A 21 4.85 25.03 -36.65
CA LEU A 21 4.93 26.50 -36.80
C LEU A 21 3.87 27.23 -35.95
N GLY A 22 2.71 26.63 -35.71
CA GLY A 22 1.63 27.22 -34.90
C GLY A 22 1.91 27.31 -33.40
N GLU A 23 2.79 26.44 -32.86
CA GLU A 23 3.22 26.50 -31.45
C GLU A 23 4.17 27.67 -31.17
N GLN A 24 4.92 28.16 -32.15
CA GLN A 24 5.80 29.33 -31.96
C GLN A 24 5.05 30.67 -32.03
N ILE A 25 3.92 30.74 -32.74
CA ILE A 25 3.19 32.00 -32.96
C ILE A 25 2.37 32.42 -31.72
N TRP A 26 1.93 31.47 -30.90
CA TRP A 26 0.97 31.77 -29.81
C TRP A 26 1.57 32.53 -28.62
N TYR A 27 2.88 32.47 -28.39
CA TYR A 27 3.54 33.22 -27.32
C TYR A 27 3.85 34.68 -27.71
N GLN A 28 3.69 35.06 -28.98
CA GLN A 28 3.95 36.43 -29.46
C GLN A 28 2.69 37.31 -29.56
N ARG A 29 1.51 36.82 -29.17
CA ARG A 29 0.25 37.52 -29.39
C ARG A 29 0.11 38.84 -28.61
N ASP A 30 0.79 38.99 -27.47
CA ASP A 30 0.75 40.23 -26.68
C ASP A 30 1.70 41.34 -27.19
N GLN A 31 2.55 41.06 -28.20
CA GLN A 31 3.42 42.07 -28.82
C GLN A 31 3.03 42.44 -30.27
N ILE A 32 2.10 41.71 -30.90
CA ILE A 32 1.68 41.92 -32.30
C ILE A 32 0.44 42.85 -32.41
N SER A 33 -0.08 43.36 -31.29
CA SER A 33 -1.23 44.30 -31.28
C SER A 33 -1.07 45.56 -32.17
N PRO A 34 0.13 46.13 -32.40
CA PRO A 34 0.24 47.32 -33.27
C PRO A 34 0.27 47.00 -34.78
N ILE A 35 0.55 45.76 -35.18
CA ILE A 35 0.76 45.41 -36.60
C ILE A 35 -0.58 45.04 -37.27
N ALA A 36 -1.51 44.43 -36.53
CA ALA A 36 -2.83 44.08 -37.05
C ALA A 36 -3.69 45.32 -37.40
N THR A 37 -3.38 46.49 -36.84
CA THR A 37 -4.09 47.75 -37.10
C THR A 37 -3.59 48.47 -38.36
N LEU A 38 -2.42 48.10 -38.89
CA LEU A 38 -1.85 48.69 -40.11
C LEU A 38 -2.23 47.92 -41.39
N ALA A 39 -2.84 46.74 -41.25
CA ALA A 39 -3.15 45.88 -42.40
C ALA A 39 -4.55 46.09 -43.00
N SER A 40 -5.37 47.03 -42.48
CA SER A 40 -6.70 47.31 -43.02
C SER A 40 -6.78 48.53 -43.95
N GLU A 41 -5.67 49.23 -44.21
CA GLU A 41 -5.65 50.37 -45.13
C GLU A 41 -4.48 50.31 -46.12
N ASN A 42 -4.86 50.28 -47.40
CA ASN A 42 -4.12 50.68 -48.58
C ASN A 42 -3.00 49.79 -49.19
N SER A 43 -3.31 49.38 -50.42
CA SER A 43 -2.48 49.37 -51.63
C SER A 43 -1.12 48.66 -51.65
N ARG A 44 -1.05 47.66 -52.54
CA ARG A 44 0.10 47.21 -53.34
C ARG A 44 1.42 47.95 -53.08
N SER A 45 2.32 47.32 -52.32
CA SER A 45 3.78 47.47 -52.49
C SER A 45 4.48 46.24 -51.91
N GLU A 46 5.58 45.85 -52.55
CA GLU A 46 6.41 44.68 -52.28
C GLU A 46 6.74 44.50 -50.79
N ILE A 47 6.61 43.27 -50.30
CA ILE A 47 7.02 42.88 -48.95
C ILE A 47 8.55 42.82 -48.96
N ASP A 48 9.20 43.78 -48.29
CA ASP A 48 10.64 43.82 -48.11
C ASP A 48 11.09 42.67 -47.18
N LEU A 49 11.74 41.65 -47.75
CA LEU A 49 12.22 40.46 -47.04
C LEU A 49 13.42 40.75 -46.10
N SER A 50 13.99 41.95 -46.11
CA SER A 50 15.14 42.31 -45.27
C SER A 50 14.82 42.38 -43.76
N ILE A 51 13.54 42.42 -43.37
CA ILE A 51 13.12 42.48 -41.97
C ILE A 51 13.26 41.11 -41.27
N VAL A 52 13.18 40.00 -42.02
CA VAL A 52 13.24 38.63 -41.46
C VAL A 52 14.62 38.33 -40.84
N ASP A 53 15.69 38.94 -41.35
CA ASP A 53 17.05 38.71 -40.86
C ASP A 53 17.42 39.53 -39.60
N THR A 54 16.57 40.47 -39.18
CA THR A 54 16.84 41.29 -37.97
C THR A 54 16.27 40.70 -36.68
N VAL A 55 15.42 39.67 -36.76
CA VAL A 55 14.85 39.00 -35.58
C VAL A 55 15.82 37.92 -35.11
N LYS A 56 16.70 38.27 -34.16
CA LYS A 56 17.51 37.28 -33.46
C LYS A 56 16.60 36.19 -32.89
N PRO A 57 16.88 34.90 -33.13
CA PRO A 57 16.10 33.81 -32.54
C PRO A 57 16.18 33.96 -31.01
N VAL A 58 15.05 34.21 -30.37
CA VAL A 58 14.95 34.16 -28.92
C VAL A 58 15.28 32.74 -28.53
N SER A 59 16.45 32.55 -27.91
CA SER A 59 16.81 31.27 -27.32
C SER A 59 15.80 30.99 -26.22
N LEU A 60 14.80 30.16 -26.51
CA LEU A 60 13.96 29.54 -25.50
C LEU A 60 14.91 28.77 -24.59
N SER A 61 15.22 29.35 -23.43
CA SER A 61 15.83 28.60 -22.34
C SER A 61 14.93 27.38 -22.15
N LYS A 62 15.49 26.17 -22.33
CA LYS A 62 14.84 24.93 -21.89
C LYS A 62 14.22 25.23 -20.54
N PRO A 63 12.94 24.87 -20.28
CA PRO A 63 12.34 25.11 -18.99
C PRO A 63 13.30 24.51 -17.97
N THR A 64 13.99 25.39 -17.24
CA THR A 64 14.83 25.00 -16.12
C THR A 64 13.88 24.19 -15.29
N THR A 65 14.16 22.91 -15.06
CA THR A 65 13.34 22.03 -14.24
C THR A 65 13.10 22.79 -12.96
N THR A 66 11.94 23.45 -12.86
CA THR A 66 11.61 24.31 -11.74
C THR A 66 11.77 23.41 -10.54
N ASP A 67 12.70 23.75 -9.66
CA ASP A 67 12.80 23.16 -8.34
C ASP A 67 11.38 23.07 -7.83
N LEU A 68 10.84 21.85 -7.82
CA LEU A 68 9.43 21.65 -7.54
C LEU A 68 9.23 22.13 -6.11
N GLN A 69 8.72 23.34 -5.99
CA GLN A 69 8.51 24.02 -4.74
C GLN A 69 7.79 23.05 -3.81
N ASN A 70 8.42 22.71 -2.67
CA ASN A 70 7.86 21.76 -1.73
C ASN A 70 6.50 22.30 -1.26
N VAL A 71 5.42 21.69 -1.75
CA VAL A 71 4.07 22.03 -1.35
C VAL A 71 3.94 21.68 0.12
N THR A 72 3.65 22.66 0.96
CA THR A 72 3.46 22.45 2.40
C THR A 72 2.15 21.69 2.63
N THR A 73 2.07 20.89 3.70
CA THR A 73 0.90 20.04 3.98
C THR A 73 -0.42 20.83 4.03
N TYR A 74 -0.37 22.10 4.44
CA TYR A 74 -1.54 22.99 4.46
C TYR A 74 -2.04 23.41 3.08
N GLN A 75 -1.17 23.49 2.08
CA GLN A 75 -1.54 23.85 0.71
C GLN A 75 -2.40 22.75 0.05
N LEU A 76 -2.37 21.50 0.55
CA LEU A 76 -3.26 20.42 0.11
C LEU A 76 -4.73 20.74 0.40
N PHE A 77 -5.02 21.51 1.46
CA PHE A 77 -6.39 21.85 1.89
C PHE A 77 -6.86 23.22 1.40
N ARG A 78 -6.13 23.86 0.46
CA ARG A 78 -6.44 25.22 -0.03
C ARG A 78 -7.85 25.39 -0.60
N TYR A 79 -8.47 24.31 -1.09
CA TYR A 79 -9.81 24.31 -1.68
C TYR A 79 -10.89 23.70 -0.77
N ALA A 80 -10.56 23.46 0.51
CA ALA A 80 -11.53 23.02 1.49
C ALA A 80 -12.56 24.15 1.73
N THR A 81 -13.84 23.84 1.56
CA THR A 81 -14.91 24.78 1.93
C THR A 81 -15.09 24.83 3.44
N PRO A 82 -15.78 25.84 3.99
CA PRO A 82 -16.09 25.88 5.42
C PRO A 82 -16.76 24.61 5.93
N ARG A 83 -17.59 23.96 5.10
CA ARG A 83 -18.21 22.65 5.41
C ARG A 83 -17.17 21.53 5.51
N ASP A 84 -16.19 21.49 4.61
CA ASP A 84 -15.12 20.49 4.63
C ASP A 84 -14.19 20.69 5.82
N ILE A 85 -13.92 21.95 6.18
CA ILE A 85 -13.15 22.32 7.37
C ILE A 85 -13.89 21.89 8.64
N CYS A 86 -15.21 22.12 8.72
CA CYS A 86 -16.02 21.64 9.84
C CYS A 86 -15.99 20.10 9.94
N MET A 87 -16.13 19.38 8.83
CA MET A 87 -16.05 17.92 8.82
C MET A 87 -14.67 17.43 9.30
N MET A 88 -13.57 18.03 8.82
CA MET A 88 -12.22 17.66 9.27
C MET A 88 -12.01 17.95 10.76
N PHE A 89 -12.55 19.06 11.27
CA PHE A 89 -12.49 19.41 12.68
C PHE A 89 -13.21 18.38 13.55
N PHE A 90 -14.48 18.10 13.27
CA PHE A 90 -15.25 17.09 14.01
C PHE A 90 -14.70 15.68 13.82
N GLY A 91 -14.21 15.34 12.63
CA GLY A 91 -13.55 14.07 12.34
C GLY A 91 -12.24 13.90 13.14
N SER A 92 -11.51 14.99 13.36
CA SER A 92 -10.31 14.99 14.20
C SER A 92 -10.64 14.84 15.68
N ILE A 93 -11.70 15.49 16.18
CA ILE A 93 -12.20 15.28 17.54
C ILE A 93 -12.60 13.82 17.74
N ALA A 94 -13.34 13.25 16.79
CA ALA A 94 -13.73 11.84 16.82
C ALA A 94 -12.51 10.91 16.77
N ALA A 95 -11.45 11.27 16.01
CA ALA A 95 -10.19 10.55 15.98
C ALA A 95 -9.46 10.57 17.33
N VAL A 96 -9.42 11.73 18.00
CA VAL A 96 -8.85 11.87 19.34
C VAL A 96 -9.65 11.04 20.34
N ALA A 97 -10.98 11.08 20.29
CA ALA A 97 -11.84 10.26 21.14
C ALA A 97 -11.58 8.76 20.94
N ASN A 98 -11.57 8.30 19.68
CA ASN A 98 -11.26 6.92 19.34
C ASN A 98 -9.84 6.53 19.80
N GLY A 99 -8.83 7.35 19.56
CA GLY A 99 -7.46 7.09 19.99
C GLY A 99 -7.28 7.07 21.52
N SER A 100 -8.02 7.92 22.24
CA SER A 100 -7.99 7.98 23.70
C SER A 100 -8.65 6.78 24.39
N SER A 101 -9.47 6.02 23.64
CA SER A 101 -10.13 4.82 24.17
C SER A 101 -9.15 3.74 24.61
N MET A 102 -7.99 3.66 23.97
CA MET A 102 -6.94 2.67 24.30
C MET A 102 -6.29 2.95 25.67
N PRO A 103 -5.83 4.19 25.97
CA PRO A 103 -5.44 4.54 27.35
C PRO A 103 -6.56 4.35 28.38
N LEU A 104 -7.79 4.76 28.07
CA LEU A 104 -8.94 4.59 28.97
C LEU A 104 -9.23 3.12 29.25
N MET A 105 -9.16 2.27 28.22
CA MET A 105 -9.27 0.82 28.35
C MET A 105 -8.26 0.29 29.37
N THR A 106 -7.03 0.77 29.31
CA THR A 106 -5.94 0.31 30.17
C THR A 106 -6.28 0.50 31.65
N ILE A 107 -6.91 1.64 32.01
CA ILE A 107 -7.36 1.93 33.37
C ILE A 107 -8.47 0.95 33.80
N VAL A 108 -9.50 0.78 32.97
CA VAL A 108 -10.60 -0.17 33.26
C VAL A 108 -10.05 -1.60 33.42
N PHE A 109 -9.10 -1.96 32.55
CA PHE A 109 -8.44 -3.25 32.55
C PHE A 109 -7.61 -3.47 33.83
N SER A 110 -6.88 -2.44 34.28
CA SER A 110 -6.11 -2.45 35.53
C SER A 110 -7.00 -2.72 36.74
N ASP A 111 -8.16 -2.10 36.81
CA ASP A 111 -9.11 -2.31 37.92
C ASP A 111 -9.64 -3.75 37.93
N VAL A 112 -9.97 -4.30 36.76
CA VAL A 112 -10.41 -5.70 36.63
C VAL A 112 -9.31 -6.65 37.06
N ILE A 113 -8.07 -6.44 36.60
CA ILE A 113 -6.91 -7.22 37.03
C ILE A 113 -6.77 -7.17 38.55
N GLN A 114 -6.88 -5.99 39.15
CA GLN A 114 -6.74 -5.83 40.59
C GLN A 114 -7.80 -6.64 41.36
N ALA A 115 -9.03 -6.74 40.84
CA ALA A 115 -10.06 -7.61 41.39
C ALA A 115 -9.63 -9.09 41.39
N PHE A 116 -9.12 -9.58 40.25
CA PHE A 116 -8.62 -10.96 40.15
C PHE A 116 -7.38 -11.24 41.03
N VAL A 117 -6.45 -10.27 41.14
CA VAL A 117 -5.28 -10.38 42.02
C VAL A 117 -5.73 -10.44 43.48
N THR A 118 -6.66 -9.57 43.87
CA THR A 118 -7.23 -9.54 45.22
C THR A 118 -7.91 -10.86 45.56
N PHE A 119 -8.73 -11.38 44.65
CA PHE A 119 -9.34 -12.71 44.79
C PHE A 119 -8.28 -13.80 45.00
N THR A 120 -7.22 -13.80 44.18
CA THR A 120 -6.13 -14.79 44.29
C THR A 120 -5.45 -14.74 45.68
N ILE A 121 -5.22 -13.54 46.22
CA ILE A 121 -4.64 -13.34 47.55
C ILE A 121 -5.60 -13.83 48.65
N VAL A 122 -6.89 -13.51 48.55
CA VAL A 122 -7.89 -13.92 49.55
C VAL A 122 -8.05 -15.44 49.54
N THR A 123 -8.22 -16.06 48.36
CA THR A 123 -8.36 -17.51 48.22
C THR A 123 -7.12 -18.27 48.67
N SER A 124 -5.92 -17.67 48.59
CA SER A 124 -4.70 -18.28 49.12
C SER A 124 -4.74 -18.54 50.65
N LYS A 125 -5.59 -17.79 51.39
CA LYS A 125 -5.81 -17.95 52.83
C LYS A 125 -7.01 -18.85 53.16
N GLY A 126 -7.77 -19.29 52.16
CA GLY A 126 -8.99 -20.09 52.29
C GLY A 126 -10.06 -19.64 51.31
N PHE A 127 -10.76 -20.60 50.69
CA PHE A 127 -11.87 -20.30 49.79
C PHE A 127 -13.10 -19.85 50.60
N SER A 128 -13.76 -18.77 50.16
CA SER A 128 -15.02 -18.27 50.72
C SER A 128 -15.96 -17.86 49.58
N GLU A 129 -17.23 -18.23 49.69
CA GLU A 129 -18.26 -17.85 48.72
C GLU A 129 -18.41 -16.32 48.63
N THR A 130 -18.13 -15.59 49.72
CA THR A 130 -18.09 -14.12 49.74
C THR A 130 -17.00 -13.59 48.81
N ALA A 131 -15.80 -14.17 48.82
CA ALA A 131 -14.71 -13.73 47.95
C ALA A 131 -15.03 -13.96 46.46
N LYS A 132 -15.77 -15.03 46.16
CA LYS A 132 -16.27 -15.30 44.81
C LYS A 132 -17.29 -14.24 44.37
N ASN A 133 -18.28 -13.94 45.21
CA ASN A 133 -19.29 -12.92 44.90
C ASN A 133 -18.64 -11.54 44.76
N ASP A 134 -17.70 -11.18 45.64
CA ASP A 134 -16.95 -9.92 45.55
C ASP A 134 -16.17 -9.80 44.24
N LEU A 135 -15.57 -10.90 43.75
CA LEU A 135 -14.91 -10.93 42.43
C LEU A 135 -15.92 -10.75 41.30
N GLU A 136 -17.02 -11.50 41.32
CA GLU A 136 -18.04 -11.43 40.27
C GLU A 136 -18.66 -10.03 40.18
N ASP A 137 -19.01 -9.42 41.32
CA ASP A 137 -19.58 -8.08 41.41
C ASP A 137 -18.57 -7.02 40.92
N ALA A 138 -17.32 -7.09 41.39
CA ALA A 138 -16.27 -6.16 40.97
C ALA A 138 -16.00 -6.23 39.45
N VAL A 139 -16.11 -7.41 38.84
CA VAL A 139 -15.95 -7.56 37.40
C VAL A 139 -17.18 -7.07 36.65
N VAL A 140 -18.39 -7.37 37.11
CA VAL A 140 -19.65 -6.93 36.47
C VAL A 140 -19.73 -5.41 36.37
N ASP A 141 -19.36 -4.69 37.43
CA ASP A 141 -19.31 -3.23 37.42
C ASP A 141 -18.39 -2.68 36.32
N LYS A 142 -17.25 -3.33 36.08
CA LYS A 142 -16.27 -2.93 35.06
C LYS A 142 -16.66 -3.40 33.65
N VAL A 143 -17.39 -4.51 33.52
CA VAL A 143 -17.95 -4.99 32.25
C VAL A 143 -18.88 -3.93 31.64
N ILE A 144 -19.68 -3.23 32.45
CA ILE A 144 -20.52 -2.12 31.98
C ILE A 144 -19.68 -1.01 31.32
N LEU A 145 -18.52 -0.67 31.90
CA LEU A 145 -17.61 0.32 31.31
C LEU A 145 -17.06 -0.14 29.96
N PHE A 146 -16.76 -1.43 29.78
CA PHE A 146 -16.37 -1.97 28.47
C PHE A 146 -17.49 -1.84 27.43
N LEU A 147 -18.74 -2.07 27.82
CA LEU A 147 -19.89 -1.89 26.92
C LEU A 147 -20.05 -0.43 26.49
N ILE A 148 -19.95 0.51 27.45
CA ILE A 148 -20.03 1.96 27.18
C ILE A 148 -18.87 2.39 26.27
N LEU A 149 -17.65 1.99 26.59
CA LEU A 149 -16.47 2.32 25.79
C LEU A 149 -16.57 1.75 24.38
N GLY A 150 -17.07 0.52 24.21
CA GLY A 150 -17.33 -0.08 22.91
C GLY A 150 -18.34 0.71 22.08
N GLY A 151 -19.41 1.20 22.69
CA GLY A 151 -20.38 2.09 22.04
C GLY A 151 -19.79 3.44 21.63
N VAL A 152 -19.02 4.08 22.52
CA VAL A 152 -18.32 5.34 22.24
C VAL A 152 -17.32 5.17 21.09
N VAL A 153 -16.51 4.11 21.13
CA VAL A 153 -15.53 3.79 20.09
C VAL A 153 -16.20 3.50 18.76
N PHE A 154 -17.30 2.74 18.75
CA PHE A 154 -18.06 2.48 17.53
C PHE A 154 -18.49 3.79 16.85
N VAL A 155 -19.09 4.71 17.61
CA VAL A 155 -19.57 6.00 17.12
C VAL A 155 -18.40 6.91 16.72
N ALA A 156 -17.37 7.01 17.55
CA ALA A 156 -16.20 7.85 17.29
C ALA A 156 -15.42 7.37 16.05
N ALA A 157 -15.16 6.06 15.92
CA ALA A 157 -14.50 5.47 14.77
C ALA A 157 -15.31 5.65 13.48
N TYR A 158 -16.64 5.51 13.55
CA TYR A 158 -17.53 5.78 12.42
C TYR A 158 -17.42 7.24 11.96
N PHE A 159 -17.60 8.21 12.86
CA PHE A 159 -17.55 9.63 12.49
C PHE A 159 -16.15 10.08 12.06
N GLN A 160 -15.10 9.58 12.71
CA GLN A 160 -13.72 9.81 12.28
C GLN A 160 -13.55 9.42 10.81
N MET A 161 -13.94 8.20 10.44
CA MET A 161 -13.70 7.70 9.09
C MET A 161 -14.62 8.36 8.06
N VAL A 162 -15.92 8.51 8.35
CA VAL A 162 -16.88 9.13 7.43
C VAL A 162 -16.53 10.59 7.14
N LEU A 163 -16.26 11.39 8.16
CA LEU A 163 -16.06 12.83 7.99
C LEU A 163 -14.76 13.13 7.23
N TRP A 164 -13.70 12.38 7.51
CA TRP A 164 -12.44 12.50 6.75
C TRP A 164 -12.59 12.01 5.31
N MET A 165 -13.24 10.87 5.08
CA MET A 165 -13.44 10.37 3.71
C MET A 165 -14.33 11.29 2.87
N ILE A 166 -15.48 11.75 3.40
CA ILE A 166 -16.38 12.65 2.66
C ILE A 166 -15.71 14.00 2.39
N SER A 167 -14.99 14.57 3.36
CA SER A 167 -14.22 15.79 3.13
C SER A 167 -13.18 15.59 2.02
N GLY A 168 -12.48 14.45 2.03
CA GLY A 168 -11.57 14.05 0.97
C GLY A 168 -12.25 13.97 -0.41
N GLU A 169 -13.42 13.32 -0.50
CA GLU A 169 -14.18 13.17 -1.75
C GLU A 169 -14.74 14.50 -2.28
N ASN A 170 -15.18 15.40 -1.38
CA ASN A 170 -15.65 16.74 -1.74
C ASN A 170 -14.52 17.59 -2.31
N GLN A 171 -13.33 17.49 -1.73
CA GLN A 171 -12.14 18.17 -2.22
C GLN A 171 -11.64 17.55 -3.52
N ALA A 172 -11.59 16.21 -3.63
CA ALA A 172 -11.18 15.49 -4.83
C ALA A 172 -12.05 15.83 -6.05
N LYS A 173 -13.38 15.93 -5.88
CA LYS A 173 -14.30 16.38 -6.94
C LYS A 173 -13.95 17.77 -7.50
N ARG A 174 -13.39 18.66 -6.67
CA ARG A 174 -12.99 20.02 -7.07
C ARG A 174 -11.59 20.09 -7.68
N LEU A 175 -10.77 19.05 -7.45
CA LEU A 175 -9.32 19.04 -7.70
C LEU A 175 -8.88 18.13 -8.85
N LEU A 176 -9.81 17.50 -9.59
CA LEU A 176 -9.49 16.38 -10.49
C LEU A 176 -8.60 16.71 -11.71
N LEU A 177 -8.28 17.98 -12.01
CA LEU A 177 -7.40 18.33 -13.14
C LEU A 177 -5.90 18.51 -12.75
N PRO A 178 -5.54 19.08 -11.58
CA PRO A 178 -4.13 19.17 -11.16
C PRO A 178 -3.70 18.16 -10.08
N LEU A 179 -4.62 17.57 -9.30
CA LEU A 179 -4.27 16.83 -8.07
C LEU A 179 -3.87 15.38 -8.30
N LEU A 180 -4.42 14.69 -9.29
CA LEU A 180 -3.97 13.33 -9.62
C LEU A 180 -2.49 13.30 -10.05
N ALA A 181 -1.98 14.39 -10.65
CA ALA A 181 -0.58 14.56 -10.97
C ALA A 181 0.27 15.03 -9.77
N THR A 182 -0.26 15.92 -8.94
CA THR A 182 0.52 16.53 -7.83
C THR A 182 0.47 15.73 -6.53
N ALA A 183 -0.65 15.14 -6.13
CA ALA A 183 -0.74 14.29 -4.93
C ALA A 183 -0.07 12.92 -5.14
N SER A 184 -0.22 12.31 -6.31
CA SER A 184 0.59 11.14 -6.70
C SER A 184 2.06 11.50 -6.83
N GLY A 185 2.37 12.74 -7.24
CA GLY A 185 3.74 13.26 -7.29
C GLY A 185 4.35 13.57 -5.93
N ILE A 186 3.59 14.01 -4.93
CA ILE A 186 4.08 14.34 -3.57
C ILE A 186 4.22 13.07 -2.71
N MET A 187 3.20 12.19 -2.72
CA MET A 187 3.31 10.86 -2.08
C MET A 187 4.35 10.01 -2.81
N GLY A 188 4.37 10.10 -4.15
CA GLY A 188 5.41 9.54 -5.00
C GLY A 188 6.79 10.10 -4.66
N LYS A 189 6.94 11.37 -4.30
CA LYS A 189 8.21 11.98 -3.87
C LYS A 189 8.65 11.54 -2.47
N PHE A 190 7.74 11.33 -1.52
CA PHE A 190 8.11 10.85 -0.19
C PHE A 190 8.50 9.36 -0.25
N LEU A 191 7.75 8.55 -1.01
CA LEU A 191 8.11 7.16 -1.34
C LEU A 191 9.37 7.08 -2.21
N ALA A 192 9.55 8.02 -3.15
CA ALA A 192 10.74 8.10 -3.99
C ALA A 192 11.94 8.59 -3.18
N ALA A 193 11.82 9.50 -2.21
CA ALA A 193 12.97 9.97 -1.44
C ALA A 193 13.69 8.81 -0.70
N SER A 194 12.98 7.77 -0.28
CA SER A 194 13.56 6.55 0.31
C SER A 194 13.81 5.40 -0.69
N SER A 195 13.39 5.52 -1.96
CA SER A 195 13.58 4.50 -3.01
C SER A 195 14.23 5.03 -4.31
N LYS A 196 14.71 6.28 -4.32
CA LYS A 196 15.18 7.01 -5.51
C LYS A 196 16.34 6.29 -6.16
N ASP A 197 17.35 5.94 -5.36
CA ASP A 197 18.56 5.29 -5.87
C ASP A 197 18.25 3.92 -6.51
N GLY A 198 17.32 3.15 -5.92
CA GLY A 198 16.88 1.86 -6.46
C GLY A 198 16.04 2.03 -7.74
N GLN A 199 15.12 2.99 -7.75
CA GLN A 199 14.29 3.28 -8.93
C GLN A 199 15.14 3.83 -10.09
N ASP A 200 16.11 4.70 -9.82
CA ASP A 200 17.02 5.26 -10.82
C ASP A 200 17.90 4.17 -11.45
N ALA A 201 18.40 3.21 -10.64
CA ALA A 201 19.15 2.08 -11.16
C ALA A 201 18.29 1.16 -12.05
N TYR A 202 17.05 0.88 -11.65
CA TYR A 202 16.11 0.13 -12.47
C TYR A 202 15.65 0.89 -13.73
N ALA A 203 15.54 2.21 -13.68
CA ALA A 203 15.23 3.04 -14.84
C ALA A 203 16.35 3.03 -15.88
N LYS A 204 17.63 3.06 -15.44
CA LYS A 204 18.78 2.87 -16.34
C LYS A 204 18.75 1.52 -17.04
N ALA A 205 18.46 0.43 -16.31
CA ALA A 205 18.26 -0.89 -16.92
C ALA A 205 17.08 -0.88 -17.92
N GLY A 206 15.96 -0.25 -17.55
CA GLY A 206 14.80 -0.08 -18.42
C GLY A 206 15.11 0.65 -19.72
N SER A 207 15.92 1.71 -19.68
CA SER A 207 16.33 2.45 -20.88
C SER A 207 17.16 1.61 -21.85
N ILE A 208 17.98 0.67 -21.36
CA ILE A 208 18.72 -0.27 -22.21
C ILE A 208 17.76 -1.26 -22.86
N ALA A 209 16.80 -1.79 -22.09
CA ALA A 209 15.78 -2.68 -22.63
C ALA A 209 14.94 -1.96 -23.69
N GLU A 210 14.57 -0.70 -23.47
CA GLU A 210 13.84 0.13 -24.44
C GLU A 210 14.62 0.34 -25.74
N GLN A 211 15.90 0.70 -25.64
CA GLN A 211 16.78 0.85 -26.81
C GLN A 211 16.92 -0.46 -27.59
N ALA A 212 17.11 -1.58 -26.89
CA ALA A 212 17.25 -2.90 -27.51
C ALA A 212 15.95 -3.34 -28.21
N LEU A 213 14.79 -3.15 -27.57
CA LEU A 213 13.49 -3.52 -28.11
C LEU A 213 13.03 -2.58 -29.23
N SER A 214 13.27 -1.28 -29.11
CA SER A 214 13.01 -0.32 -30.20
C SER A 214 13.90 -0.58 -31.42
N GLY A 215 15.12 -1.05 -31.19
CA GLY A 215 16.08 -1.43 -32.23
C GLY A 215 16.05 -2.91 -32.61
N ILE A 216 15.01 -3.68 -32.25
CA ILE A 216 15.06 -5.15 -32.26
C ILE A 216 15.42 -5.73 -33.63
N ARG A 217 14.93 -5.14 -34.73
CA ARG A 217 15.28 -5.58 -36.09
C ARG A 217 16.78 -5.48 -36.37
N THR A 218 17.41 -4.41 -35.90
CA THR A 218 18.87 -4.20 -36.03
C THR A 218 19.62 -5.16 -35.11
N VAL A 219 19.18 -5.32 -33.86
CA VAL A 219 19.79 -6.25 -32.91
C VAL A 219 19.76 -7.67 -33.46
N THR A 220 18.63 -8.12 -34.01
CA THR A 220 18.49 -9.45 -34.60
C THR A 220 19.32 -9.62 -35.87
N ALA A 221 19.34 -8.62 -36.76
CA ALA A 221 20.11 -8.70 -38.00
C ALA A 221 21.63 -8.81 -37.79
N PHE A 222 22.16 -8.20 -36.73
CA PHE A 222 23.58 -8.22 -36.39
C PHE A 222 23.96 -9.26 -35.31
N GLY A 223 23.02 -10.10 -34.85
CA GLY A 223 23.30 -11.08 -33.79
C GLY A 223 23.65 -10.45 -32.42
N GLY A 224 23.11 -9.28 -32.12
CA GLY A 224 23.44 -8.48 -30.95
C GLY A 224 22.76 -8.89 -29.64
N GLN A 225 21.94 -9.94 -29.61
CA GLN A 225 21.08 -10.31 -28.48
C GLN A 225 21.89 -10.55 -27.19
N GLU A 226 22.97 -11.33 -27.25
CA GLU A 226 23.81 -11.58 -26.07
C GLU A 226 24.49 -10.32 -25.53
N ARG A 227 24.84 -9.39 -26.43
CA ARG A 227 25.50 -8.13 -26.04
C ARG A 227 24.53 -7.24 -25.28
N GLU A 228 23.30 -7.09 -25.78
CA GLU A 228 22.27 -6.30 -25.11
C GLU A 228 21.80 -6.96 -23.80
N LEU A 229 21.69 -8.29 -23.76
CA LEU A 229 21.42 -9.04 -22.53
C LEU A 229 22.49 -8.78 -21.46
N ARG A 230 23.78 -8.85 -21.82
CA ARG A 230 24.88 -8.57 -20.88
C ARG A 230 24.82 -7.13 -20.35
N ARG A 231 24.58 -6.14 -21.21
CA ARG A 231 24.41 -4.73 -20.80
C ARG A 231 23.26 -4.54 -19.81
N TYR A 232 22.13 -5.22 -20.05
CA TYR A 232 20.98 -5.17 -19.17
C TYR A 232 21.24 -5.85 -17.81
N VAL A 233 21.84 -7.05 -17.81
CA VAL A 233 22.16 -7.81 -16.59
C VAL A 233 23.16 -7.06 -15.69
N ASP A 234 24.14 -6.37 -16.28
CA ASP A 234 25.09 -5.53 -15.55
C ASP A 234 24.37 -4.41 -14.78
N LYS A 235 23.44 -3.70 -15.43
CA LYS A 235 22.66 -2.64 -14.76
C LYS A 235 21.65 -3.18 -13.75
N LEU A 236 21.10 -4.38 -13.96
CA LEU A 236 20.30 -5.05 -12.94
C LEU A 236 21.13 -5.43 -11.70
N GLN A 237 22.43 -5.72 -11.86
CA GLN A 237 23.32 -5.98 -10.72
C GLN A 237 23.53 -4.73 -9.87
N ASP A 238 23.69 -3.55 -10.48
CA ASP A 238 23.77 -2.28 -9.76
C ASP A 238 22.51 -2.05 -8.90
N ALA A 239 21.32 -2.27 -9.48
CA ALA A 239 20.05 -2.16 -8.77
C ALA A 239 19.95 -3.15 -7.60
N TYR A 240 20.36 -4.40 -7.81
CA TYR A 240 20.39 -5.44 -6.77
C TYR A 240 21.30 -5.07 -5.58
N ILE A 241 22.46 -4.46 -5.83
CA ILE A 241 23.38 -4.04 -4.75
C ILE A 241 22.74 -2.95 -3.88
N ILE A 242 22.01 -2.01 -4.50
CA ILE A 242 21.26 -0.97 -3.79
C ILE A 242 20.11 -1.61 -2.99
N GLY A 243 19.37 -2.54 -3.58
CA GLY A 243 18.32 -3.33 -2.90
C GLY A 243 18.86 -4.07 -1.68
N ARG A 244 20.05 -4.69 -1.78
CA ARG A 244 20.72 -5.35 -0.65
C ARG A 244 21.06 -4.38 0.49
N LYS A 245 21.56 -3.17 0.19
CA LYS A 245 21.80 -2.15 1.22
C LYS A 245 20.50 -1.70 1.88
N LYS A 246 19.43 -1.51 1.09
CA LYS A 246 18.09 -1.19 1.59
C LYS A 246 17.56 -2.29 2.52
N ALA A 247 17.80 -3.57 2.22
CA ALA A 247 17.43 -4.69 3.08
C ALA A 247 18.06 -4.59 4.47
N ILE A 248 19.35 -4.24 4.56
CA ILE A 248 20.07 -4.08 5.83
C ILE A 248 19.49 -2.90 6.62
N ILE A 249 19.26 -1.75 5.98
CA ILE A 249 18.72 -0.54 6.64
C ILE A 249 17.29 -0.80 7.14
N THR A 250 16.45 -1.38 6.29
CA THR A 250 15.04 -1.67 6.63
C THR A 250 14.95 -2.72 7.74
N GLY A 251 15.74 -3.81 7.64
CA GLY A 251 15.79 -4.85 8.67
C GLY A 251 16.34 -4.34 10.01
N SER A 252 17.41 -3.54 10.00
CA SER A 252 18.01 -3.00 11.23
C SER A 252 17.11 -1.97 11.91
N SER A 253 16.47 -1.07 11.16
CA SER A 253 15.56 -0.06 11.74
C SER A 253 14.37 -0.72 12.47
N LEU A 254 13.72 -1.71 11.84
CA LEU A 254 12.60 -2.40 12.47
C LEU A 254 13.04 -3.24 13.67
N ALA A 255 14.16 -3.97 13.56
CA ALA A 255 14.71 -4.74 14.66
C ALA A 255 15.06 -3.84 15.86
N PHE A 256 15.65 -2.66 15.61
CA PHE A 256 16.01 -1.70 16.64
C PHE A 256 14.78 -1.13 17.37
N ILE A 257 13.68 -0.88 16.65
CA ILE A 257 12.40 -0.50 17.26
C ILE A 257 11.93 -1.58 18.24
N PHE A 258 11.93 -2.85 17.82
CA PHE A 258 11.54 -3.97 18.69
C PHE A 258 12.48 -4.15 19.88
N PHE A 259 13.79 -4.04 19.67
CA PHE A 259 14.78 -4.13 20.75
C PHE A 259 14.58 -3.04 21.80
N THR A 260 14.39 -1.80 21.37
CA THR A 260 14.15 -0.66 22.26
C THR A 260 12.85 -0.86 23.04
N LEU A 261 11.81 -1.34 22.38
CA LEU A 261 10.52 -1.66 23.01
C LEU A 261 10.66 -2.72 24.11
N PHE A 262 11.28 -3.87 23.82
CA PHE A 262 11.46 -4.94 24.82
C PHE A 262 12.45 -4.58 25.94
N SER A 263 13.49 -3.81 25.63
CA SER A 263 14.43 -3.31 26.65
C SER A 263 13.75 -2.35 27.61
N THR A 264 12.86 -1.50 27.10
CA THR A 264 12.04 -0.61 27.93
C THR A 264 11.12 -1.42 28.85
N TYR A 265 10.57 -2.54 28.38
CA TYR A 265 9.79 -3.45 29.23
C TYR A 265 10.63 -4.11 30.33
N ALA A 266 11.83 -4.59 30.02
CA ALA A 266 12.72 -5.18 31.02
C ALA A 266 13.02 -4.16 32.14
N LEU A 267 13.33 -2.92 31.77
CA LEU A 267 13.60 -1.82 32.70
C LEU A 267 12.37 -1.43 33.53
N ALA A 268 11.21 -1.29 32.88
CA ALA A 268 9.96 -1.00 33.56
C ALA A 268 9.59 -2.10 34.57
N PHE A 269 10.02 -3.34 34.33
CA PHE A 269 9.58 -4.49 35.12
C PHE A 269 10.43 -4.59 36.38
N TRP A 270 11.73 -4.39 36.19
CA TRP A 270 12.69 -4.22 37.27
C TRP A 270 12.32 -3.03 38.18
N TYR A 271 12.09 -1.86 37.58
CA TYR A 271 11.73 -0.65 38.35
C TYR A 271 10.35 -0.77 39.01
N GLY A 272 9.38 -1.38 38.32
CA GLY A 272 8.06 -1.67 38.86
C GLY A 272 8.09 -2.60 40.07
N GLY A 273 8.96 -3.62 40.05
CA GLY A 273 9.19 -4.48 41.21
C GLY A 273 9.76 -3.73 42.42
N ILE A 274 10.66 -2.77 42.19
CA ILE A 274 11.20 -1.90 43.26
C ILE A 274 10.09 -1.01 43.84
N LEU A 275 9.27 -0.38 42.99
CA LEU A 275 8.15 0.47 43.40
C LEU A 275 7.12 -0.28 44.26
N ILE A 276 6.81 -1.52 43.91
CA ILE A 276 5.89 -2.37 44.69
C ILE A 276 6.56 -2.79 46.01
N ALA A 277 7.83 -3.17 45.97
CA ALA A 277 8.60 -3.52 47.17
C ALA A 277 8.72 -2.36 48.16
N ASP A 278 8.81 -1.12 47.67
CA ASP A 278 8.85 0.12 48.46
C ASP A 278 7.46 0.57 48.93
N GLY A 279 6.38 -0.13 48.55
CA GLY A 279 5.00 0.26 48.87
C GLY A 279 4.50 1.54 48.18
N LYS A 280 5.22 2.04 47.16
CA LYS A 280 4.89 3.28 46.43
C LYS A 280 3.91 3.06 45.28
N ALA A 281 3.73 1.84 44.81
CA ALA A 281 2.81 1.49 43.73
C ALA A 281 2.17 0.10 43.93
N ASN A 282 0.96 -0.08 43.40
CA ASN A 282 0.26 -1.35 43.39
C ASN A 282 0.56 -2.16 42.11
N GLY A 283 0.41 -3.49 42.18
CA GLY A 283 0.60 -4.40 41.05
C GLY A 283 -0.25 -4.03 39.82
N GLY A 284 -1.52 -3.65 40.02
CA GLY A 284 -2.39 -3.16 38.95
C GLY A 284 -1.84 -1.90 38.26
N GLN A 285 -1.31 -0.93 39.01
CA GLN A 285 -0.76 0.32 38.45
C GLN A 285 0.48 0.09 37.59
N VAL A 286 1.38 -0.79 38.02
CA VAL A 286 2.56 -1.16 37.22
C VAL A 286 2.10 -1.84 35.94
N VAL A 287 1.18 -2.82 36.05
CA VAL A 287 0.62 -3.53 34.90
C VAL A 287 -0.11 -2.59 33.93
N ASN A 288 -0.79 -1.54 34.43
CA ASN A 288 -1.42 -0.49 33.63
C ASN A 288 -0.39 0.24 32.76
N VAL A 289 0.73 0.69 33.33
CA VAL A 289 1.80 1.35 32.57
C VAL A 289 2.34 0.41 31.49
N PHE A 290 2.59 -0.85 31.84
CA PHE A 290 3.01 -1.88 30.88
C PHE A 290 2.04 -2.06 29.73
N PHE A 291 0.75 -2.17 30.05
CA PHE A 291 -0.30 -2.41 29.09
C PHE A 291 -0.49 -1.19 28.16
N SER A 292 -0.31 0.02 28.67
CA SER A 292 -0.42 1.26 27.88
C SER A 292 0.70 1.40 26.85
N VAL A 293 1.94 1.01 27.20
CA VAL A 293 3.07 0.97 26.26
C VAL A 293 2.88 -0.13 25.22
N LEU A 294 2.21 -1.23 25.59
CA LEU A 294 1.97 -2.38 24.72
C LEU A 294 0.90 -2.16 23.67
N ILE A 295 -0.18 -1.45 23.97
CA ILE A 295 -1.17 -1.12 22.95
C ILE A 295 -0.50 -0.32 21.79
N GLY A 296 0.58 0.42 22.08
CA GLY A 296 1.41 1.06 21.07
C GLY A 296 2.40 0.13 20.32
N GLY A 297 2.66 -1.08 20.82
CA GLY A 297 3.70 -1.99 20.32
C GLY A 297 3.15 -3.35 19.90
N ALA A 298 3.17 -3.64 18.59
CA ALA A 298 2.64 -4.87 17.98
C ALA A 298 3.42 -6.14 18.36
N ILE A 299 3.18 -6.71 19.55
CA ILE A 299 3.74 -8.00 19.98
C ILE A 299 2.61 -8.98 20.27
N PHE A 300 2.64 -10.13 19.61
CA PHE A 300 1.57 -11.14 19.66
C PHE A 300 2.13 -12.52 20.07
N PRO A 301 1.25 -13.52 20.18
CA PRO A 301 0.84 -14.37 21.32
C PRO A 301 1.81 -14.67 22.49
N PHE A 302 3.14 -14.57 22.35
CA PHE A 302 4.06 -14.85 23.46
C PHE A 302 3.88 -13.89 24.63
N PHE A 303 3.43 -12.67 24.36
CA PHE A 303 3.08 -11.69 25.40
C PHE A 303 2.04 -12.24 26.38
N SER A 304 1.11 -13.08 25.92
CA SER A 304 0.07 -13.64 26.78
C SER A 304 0.64 -14.45 27.96
N ILE A 305 1.61 -15.32 27.66
CA ILE A 305 2.32 -16.12 28.67
C ILE A 305 3.09 -15.20 29.61
N ILE A 306 3.81 -14.26 29.02
CA ILE A 306 4.68 -13.36 29.76
C ILE A 306 3.87 -12.44 30.69
N PHE A 307 2.75 -11.92 30.22
CA PHE A 307 1.82 -11.09 30.98
C PHE A 307 1.21 -11.84 32.17
N SER A 308 0.80 -13.10 31.97
CA SER A 308 0.37 -13.93 33.09
C SER A 308 1.48 -14.12 34.13
N SER A 309 2.74 -14.22 33.70
CA SER A 309 3.88 -14.35 34.61
C SER A 309 4.20 -13.07 35.38
N ILE A 310 4.05 -11.89 34.74
CA ILE A 310 4.06 -10.58 35.39
C ILE A 310 3.03 -10.57 36.53
N LEU A 311 1.78 -10.94 36.23
CA LEU A 311 0.69 -10.95 37.19
C LEU A 311 0.96 -11.90 38.37
N ASN A 312 1.41 -13.12 38.09
CA ASN A 312 1.75 -14.09 39.14
C ASN A 312 2.96 -13.67 39.99
N SER A 313 3.89 -12.89 39.42
CA SER A 313 5.05 -12.40 40.17
C SER A 313 4.67 -11.26 41.09
N PHE A 314 3.81 -10.33 40.62
CA PHE A 314 3.34 -9.18 41.38
C PHE A 314 2.21 -9.48 42.36
N SER A 315 1.60 -10.67 42.32
CA SER A 315 0.63 -11.13 43.32
C SER A 315 1.28 -11.74 44.57
N LYS A 316 2.61 -11.93 44.58
CA LYS A 316 3.33 -12.45 45.76
C LYS A 316 3.46 -11.40 46.85
N THR A 317 3.15 -11.78 48.09
CA THR A 317 3.16 -10.89 49.26
C THR A 317 4.52 -10.73 49.94
N ASP A 318 5.50 -11.60 49.67
CA ASP A 318 6.85 -11.50 50.23
C ASP A 318 7.75 -10.60 49.38
N VAL A 319 8.29 -9.53 49.99
CA VAL A 319 9.13 -8.51 49.34
C VAL A 319 10.43 -9.09 48.77
N ASN A 320 11.02 -10.08 49.45
CA ASN A 320 12.28 -10.68 49.00
C ASN A 320 12.06 -11.61 47.81
N GLU A 321 10.98 -12.40 47.83
CA GLU A 321 10.59 -13.22 46.69
C GLU A 321 10.13 -12.39 45.49
N LEU A 322 9.44 -11.28 45.74
CA LEU A 322 9.01 -10.32 44.72
C LEU A 322 10.21 -9.72 43.99
N ARG A 323 11.23 -9.24 44.72
CA ARG A 323 12.47 -8.70 44.11
C ARG A 323 13.23 -9.76 43.30
N ARG A 324 13.36 -10.98 43.83
CA ARG A 324 14.04 -12.08 43.11
C ARG A 324 13.29 -12.49 41.84
N SER A 325 11.97 -12.60 41.92
CA SER A 325 11.11 -12.92 40.76
C SER A 325 11.13 -11.77 39.74
N SER A 326 11.08 -10.52 40.22
CA SER A 326 11.14 -9.33 39.39
C SER A 326 12.44 -9.28 38.57
N ASN A 327 13.59 -9.49 39.22
CA ASN A 327 14.89 -9.54 38.56
C ASN A 327 15.00 -10.68 37.53
N LEU A 328 14.48 -11.87 37.85
CA LEU A 328 14.51 -13.03 36.95
C LEU A 328 13.72 -12.75 35.68
N TRP A 329 12.48 -12.28 35.81
CA TRP A 329 11.64 -11.98 34.65
C TRP A 329 12.15 -10.76 33.87
N ALA A 330 12.69 -9.72 34.52
CA ALA A 330 13.37 -8.60 33.85
C ALA A 330 14.51 -9.09 32.96
N LEU A 331 15.31 -10.05 33.45
CA LEU A 331 16.38 -10.68 32.67
C LEU A 331 15.82 -11.51 31.51
N MET A 332 14.74 -12.27 31.72
CA MET A 332 14.07 -12.99 30.62
C MET A 332 13.51 -12.05 29.55
N PHE A 333 12.97 -10.88 29.92
CA PHE A 333 12.53 -9.85 28.98
C PHE A 333 13.68 -9.31 28.15
N PHE A 334 14.82 -9.05 28.78
CA PHE A 334 16.00 -8.58 28.07
C PHE A 334 16.55 -9.64 27.11
N ILE A 335 16.61 -10.90 27.52
CA ILE A 335 16.98 -12.01 26.62
C ILE A 335 16.01 -12.10 25.44
N LEU A 336 14.70 -12.00 25.70
CA LEU A 336 13.69 -11.99 24.64
C LEU A 336 13.86 -10.80 23.69
N ALA A 337 14.26 -9.62 24.20
CA ALA A 337 14.58 -8.45 23.38
C ALA A 337 15.70 -8.75 22.37
N VAL A 338 16.77 -9.39 22.84
CA VAL A 338 17.92 -9.78 22.01
C VAL A 338 17.51 -10.83 20.97
N ILE A 339 16.75 -11.86 21.38
CA ILE A 339 16.23 -12.88 20.46
C ILE A 339 15.30 -12.26 19.41
N ALA A 340 14.39 -11.38 19.83
CA ALA A 340 13.45 -10.71 18.94
C ALA A 340 14.17 -9.77 17.96
N PHE A 341 15.22 -9.07 18.40
CA PHE A 341 16.07 -8.26 17.52
C PHE A 341 16.68 -9.11 16.41
N ILE A 342 17.34 -10.21 16.78
CA ILE A 342 18.00 -11.11 15.82
C ILE A 342 16.96 -11.74 14.88
N ALA A 343 15.84 -12.23 15.42
CA ALA A 343 14.80 -12.87 14.63
C ALA A 343 14.15 -11.92 13.62
N ASN A 344 13.75 -10.71 14.05
CA ASN A 344 13.13 -9.72 13.16
C ASN A 344 14.13 -9.20 12.11
N PHE A 345 15.38 -8.98 12.50
CA PHE A 345 16.44 -8.60 11.57
C PHE A 345 16.64 -9.67 10.50
N MET A 346 16.81 -10.93 10.91
CA MET A 346 17.03 -12.07 10.00
C MET A 346 15.82 -12.27 9.08
N GLN A 347 14.61 -12.27 9.63
CA GLN A 347 13.38 -12.42 8.85
C GLN A 347 13.30 -11.36 7.75
N GLN A 348 13.40 -10.08 8.11
CA GLN A 348 13.29 -8.99 7.13
C GLN A 348 14.44 -9.01 6.13
N TYR A 349 15.67 -9.19 6.59
CA TYR A 349 16.85 -9.22 5.72
C TYR A 349 16.77 -10.35 4.68
N PHE A 350 16.47 -11.58 5.10
CA PHE A 350 16.43 -12.72 4.18
C PHE A 350 15.26 -12.64 3.20
N PHE A 351 14.07 -12.24 3.65
CA PHE A 351 12.92 -12.11 2.74
C PHE A 351 13.10 -10.97 1.72
N ILE A 352 13.65 -9.82 2.13
CA ILE A 352 13.96 -8.73 1.19
C ILE A 352 15.06 -9.18 0.21
N LEU A 353 16.13 -9.81 0.71
CA LEU A 353 17.23 -10.27 -0.14
C LEU A 353 16.78 -11.33 -1.16
N SER A 354 15.92 -12.26 -0.72
CA SER A 354 15.32 -13.29 -1.59
C SER A 354 14.46 -12.64 -2.67
N GLY A 355 13.61 -11.67 -2.31
CA GLY A 355 12.81 -10.87 -3.24
C GLY A 355 13.68 -10.19 -4.30
N GLU A 356 14.69 -9.40 -3.88
CA GLU A 356 15.58 -8.69 -4.80
C GLU A 356 16.35 -9.64 -5.74
N LYS A 357 16.79 -10.80 -5.24
CA LYS A 357 17.46 -11.83 -6.06
C LYS A 357 16.50 -12.45 -7.07
N LEU A 358 15.27 -12.75 -6.66
CA LEU A 358 14.24 -13.28 -7.55
C LEU A 358 13.85 -12.25 -8.61
N THR A 359 13.67 -10.98 -8.24
CA THR A 359 13.33 -9.88 -9.13
C THR A 359 14.39 -9.67 -10.19
N LYS A 360 15.67 -9.66 -9.81
CA LYS A 360 16.80 -9.63 -10.75
C LYS A 360 16.71 -10.80 -11.74
N ARG A 361 16.48 -12.02 -11.24
CA ARG A 361 16.41 -13.23 -12.07
C ARG A 361 15.23 -13.19 -13.03
N LEU A 362 14.02 -12.85 -12.55
CA LEU A 362 12.82 -12.74 -13.38
C LEU A 362 13.01 -11.70 -14.49
N ARG A 363 13.55 -10.52 -14.17
CA ARG A 363 13.84 -9.49 -15.17
C ARG A 363 14.87 -9.93 -16.21
N SER A 364 15.91 -10.64 -15.79
CA SER A 364 16.91 -11.18 -16.72
C SER A 364 16.29 -12.23 -17.66
N MET A 365 15.55 -13.20 -17.12
CA MET A 365 14.95 -14.29 -17.91
C MET A 365 13.88 -13.76 -18.86
N THR A 366 13.06 -12.81 -18.42
CA THR A 366 12.03 -12.21 -19.28
C THR A 366 12.64 -11.35 -20.39
N PHE A 367 13.67 -10.57 -20.11
CA PHE A 367 14.37 -9.82 -21.15
C PHE A 367 15.08 -10.74 -22.16
N GLU A 368 15.72 -11.81 -21.68
CA GLU A 368 16.31 -12.83 -22.54
C GLU A 368 15.25 -13.51 -23.42
N ALA A 369 14.10 -13.89 -22.85
CA ALA A 369 13.00 -14.49 -23.60
C ALA A 369 12.45 -13.53 -24.66
N LEU A 370 12.35 -12.22 -24.37
CA LEU A 370 11.93 -11.21 -25.35
C LEU A 370 12.91 -11.13 -26.53
N LEU A 371 14.22 -11.14 -26.27
CA LEU A 371 15.23 -11.07 -27.33
C LEU A 371 15.25 -12.30 -28.26
N LYS A 372 14.68 -13.43 -27.83
CA LYS A 372 14.56 -14.66 -28.62
C LYS A 372 13.28 -14.75 -29.45
N GLN A 373 12.31 -13.84 -29.26
CA GLN A 373 11.06 -13.87 -30.02
C GLN A 373 11.26 -13.42 -31.47
N GLU A 374 10.47 -13.97 -32.38
CA GLU A 374 10.50 -13.63 -33.79
C GLU A 374 10.05 -12.19 -34.08
N ILE A 375 10.47 -11.60 -35.21
CA ILE A 375 10.07 -10.22 -35.57
C ILE A 375 8.54 -10.08 -35.69
N GLY A 376 7.85 -11.13 -36.16
CA GLY A 376 6.39 -11.14 -36.24
C GLY A 376 5.68 -11.01 -34.88
N PHE A 377 6.33 -11.37 -33.77
CA PHE A 377 5.81 -11.12 -32.42
C PHE A 377 5.74 -9.63 -32.11
N PHE A 378 6.75 -8.87 -32.54
CA PHE A 378 6.86 -7.42 -32.32
C PHE A 378 6.02 -6.59 -33.30
N ASP A 379 5.53 -7.20 -34.38
CA ASP A 379 4.65 -6.52 -35.33
C ASP A 379 3.19 -6.46 -34.81
N ASP A 380 2.79 -7.29 -33.83
CA ASP A 380 1.49 -7.23 -33.15
C ASP A 380 1.37 -5.95 -32.29
N GLU A 381 0.27 -5.21 -32.45
CA GLU A 381 0.00 -3.98 -31.69
C GLU A 381 -0.03 -4.22 -30.18
N ASN A 382 -0.40 -5.43 -29.73
CA ASN A 382 -0.40 -5.80 -28.30
C ASN A 382 1.01 -5.93 -27.70
N ASN A 383 2.02 -6.10 -28.54
CA ASN A 383 3.43 -6.30 -28.18
C ASN A 383 4.29 -5.08 -28.57
N GLY A 384 3.68 -3.90 -28.65
CA GLY A 384 4.40 -2.65 -28.85
C GLY A 384 5.53 -2.48 -27.83
N THR A 385 6.64 -1.88 -28.26
CA THR A 385 7.88 -1.72 -27.47
C THR A 385 7.64 -1.07 -26.11
N GLY A 386 6.74 -0.07 -26.03
CA GLY A 386 6.33 0.59 -24.79
C GLY A 386 5.54 -0.31 -23.84
N ILE A 387 4.69 -1.21 -24.37
CA ILE A 387 3.92 -2.17 -23.56
C ILE A 387 4.89 -3.21 -22.97
N LEU A 388 5.81 -3.73 -23.78
CA LEU A 388 6.77 -4.74 -23.35
C LEU A 388 7.77 -4.21 -22.31
N THR A 389 8.28 -2.98 -22.49
CA THR A 389 9.13 -2.33 -21.48
C THR A 389 8.37 -2.04 -20.20
N SER A 390 7.09 -1.62 -20.30
CA SER A 390 6.23 -1.47 -19.13
C SER A 390 6.03 -2.81 -18.41
N ARG A 391 5.67 -3.89 -19.11
CA ARG A 391 5.50 -5.23 -18.52
C ARG A 391 6.77 -5.71 -17.83
N LEU A 392 7.93 -5.56 -18.49
CA LEU A 392 9.24 -5.90 -17.93
C LEU A 392 9.54 -5.17 -16.60
N ALA A 393 9.14 -3.89 -16.51
CA ALA A 393 9.29 -3.10 -15.30
C ALA A 393 8.26 -3.47 -14.22
N THR A 394 6.98 -3.57 -14.58
CA THR A 394 5.86 -3.67 -13.63
C THR A 394 5.60 -5.08 -13.12
N ASP A 395 5.75 -6.10 -13.95
CA ASP A 395 5.28 -7.43 -13.58
C ASP A 395 6.26 -8.12 -12.62
N ALA A 396 7.57 -7.93 -12.83
CA ALA A 396 8.59 -8.38 -11.89
C ALA A 396 8.47 -7.69 -10.52
N THR A 397 8.11 -6.39 -10.48
CA THR A 397 7.94 -5.66 -9.21
C THR A 397 6.65 -6.03 -8.47
N LYS A 398 5.57 -6.37 -9.17
CA LYS A 398 4.36 -6.90 -8.53
C LYS A 398 4.60 -8.28 -7.91
N VAL A 399 5.41 -9.13 -8.56
CA VAL A 399 5.83 -10.41 -8.00
C VAL A 399 6.72 -10.20 -6.77
N ASP A 400 7.69 -9.28 -6.85
CA ASP A 400 8.55 -8.90 -5.72
C ASP A 400 7.76 -8.46 -4.48
N GLY A 401 6.72 -7.66 -4.69
CA GLY A 401 5.85 -7.16 -3.62
C GLY A 401 5.16 -8.27 -2.81
N LEU A 402 5.02 -9.48 -3.36
CA LEU A 402 4.56 -10.66 -2.63
C LEU A 402 5.71 -11.46 -2.02
N THR A 403 6.79 -11.68 -2.76
CA THR A 403 7.90 -12.56 -2.36
C THR A 403 8.88 -11.92 -1.38
N GLY A 404 8.85 -10.59 -1.23
CA GLY A 404 9.64 -9.83 -0.27
C GLY A 404 9.09 -9.89 1.16
N THR A 405 8.95 -8.74 1.80
CA THR A 405 8.51 -8.61 3.22
C THR A 405 7.11 -9.19 3.49
N LEU A 406 6.25 -9.20 2.48
CA LEU A 406 4.87 -9.69 2.60
C LEU A 406 4.82 -11.19 2.90
N MET A 407 5.66 -12.01 2.26
CA MET A 407 5.73 -13.45 2.53
C MET A 407 6.11 -13.74 3.99
N GLY A 408 7.10 -13.00 4.50
CA GLY A 408 7.48 -13.08 5.92
C GLY A 408 6.32 -12.71 6.85
N SER A 409 5.52 -11.71 6.48
CA SER A 409 4.36 -11.27 7.26
C SER A 409 3.22 -12.30 7.22
N ILE A 410 2.96 -12.93 6.07
CA ILE A 410 1.98 -14.01 5.92
C ILE A 410 2.37 -15.20 6.81
N LEU A 411 3.63 -15.63 6.75
CA LEU A 411 4.12 -16.73 7.59
C LEU A 411 4.00 -16.38 9.07
N GLN A 412 4.37 -15.16 9.46
CA GLN A 412 4.20 -14.68 10.83
C GLN A 412 2.73 -14.70 11.27
N SER A 413 1.79 -14.26 10.44
CA SER A 413 0.36 -14.31 10.76
C SER A 413 -0.13 -15.74 10.95
N ILE A 414 0.28 -16.68 10.10
CA ILE A 414 -0.07 -18.10 10.22
C ILE A 414 0.50 -18.69 11.50
N THR A 415 1.79 -18.46 11.79
CA THR A 415 2.42 -18.94 13.02
C THR A 415 1.76 -18.34 14.25
N ASN A 416 1.42 -17.05 14.24
CA ASN A 416 0.73 -16.40 15.34
C ASN A 416 -0.65 -17.01 15.59
N LEU A 417 -1.41 -17.31 14.54
CA LEU A 417 -2.71 -17.98 14.67
C LEU A 417 -2.58 -19.37 15.26
N ILE A 418 -1.63 -20.18 14.77
CA ILE A 418 -1.41 -21.54 15.27
C ILE A 418 -0.96 -21.51 16.72
N VAL A 419 0.13 -20.80 17.02
CA VAL A 419 0.70 -20.74 18.38
C VAL A 419 -0.29 -20.15 19.37
N GLY A 420 -0.96 -19.04 19.03
CA GLY A 420 -1.92 -18.41 19.92
C GLY A 420 -3.16 -19.27 20.19
N LEU A 421 -3.71 -19.95 19.17
CA LEU A 421 -4.82 -20.89 19.40
C LEU A 421 -4.36 -22.12 20.20
N THR A 422 -3.18 -22.67 19.93
CA THR A 422 -2.63 -23.79 20.73
C THR A 422 -2.49 -23.41 22.19
N ILE A 423 -1.92 -22.24 22.50
CA ILE A 423 -1.82 -21.74 23.89
C ILE A 423 -3.21 -21.61 24.52
N ALA A 424 -4.18 -21.05 23.79
CA ALA A 424 -5.53 -20.86 24.29
C ALA A 424 -6.23 -22.19 24.62
N PHE A 425 -6.19 -23.18 23.71
CA PHE A 425 -6.81 -24.49 23.93
C PHE A 425 -6.14 -25.30 25.05
N VAL A 426 -4.81 -25.21 25.21
CA VAL A 426 -4.08 -25.93 26.26
C VAL A 426 -4.40 -25.38 27.66
N TYR A 427 -4.43 -24.06 27.83
CA TYR A 427 -4.68 -23.45 29.15
C TYR A 427 -6.16 -23.30 29.48
N GLY A 428 -7.04 -23.33 28.48
CA GLY A 428 -8.45 -23.23 28.76
C GLY A 428 -9.39 -23.23 27.55
N TRP A 429 -9.89 -24.41 27.21
CA TRP A 429 -10.76 -24.61 26.07
C TRP A 429 -12.16 -23.97 26.22
N LYS A 430 -12.75 -23.93 27.42
CA LYS A 430 -14.11 -23.38 27.64
C LYS A 430 -14.17 -21.88 27.30
N LEU A 431 -13.25 -21.09 27.85
CA LEU A 431 -13.17 -19.65 27.56
C LEU A 431 -12.75 -19.40 26.10
N THR A 432 -11.85 -20.22 25.57
CA THR A 432 -11.42 -20.13 24.16
C THR A 432 -12.60 -20.28 23.20
N LEU A 433 -13.48 -21.28 23.40
CA LEU A 433 -14.64 -21.49 22.54
C LEU A 433 -15.61 -20.29 22.56
N VAL A 434 -15.81 -19.70 23.74
CA VAL A 434 -16.69 -18.54 23.90
C VAL A 434 -16.15 -17.32 23.14
N ILE A 435 -14.85 -17.03 23.25
CA ILE A 435 -14.23 -15.93 22.49
C ILE A 435 -14.20 -16.26 20.99
N LEU A 436 -13.93 -17.52 20.62
CA LEU A 436 -13.92 -17.95 19.23
C LEU A 436 -15.31 -17.82 18.58
N ALA A 437 -16.40 -18.08 19.31
CA ALA A 437 -17.77 -17.88 18.84
C ALA A 437 -18.08 -16.41 18.49
N SER A 438 -17.43 -15.46 19.17
CA SER A 438 -17.56 -14.03 18.86
C SER A 438 -16.64 -13.55 17.74
N THR A 439 -15.59 -14.30 17.41
CA THR A 439 -14.57 -13.94 16.42
C THR A 439 -15.11 -13.77 14.99
N PRO A 440 -16.06 -14.60 14.50
CA PRO A 440 -16.70 -14.39 13.20
C PRO A 440 -17.35 -13.01 13.04
N ALA A 441 -17.89 -12.41 14.11
CA ALA A 441 -18.47 -11.07 14.03
C ALA A 441 -17.39 -10.01 13.75
N ILE A 442 -16.22 -10.11 14.40
CA ILE A 442 -15.07 -9.23 14.15
C ILE A 442 -14.58 -9.43 12.70
N ILE A 443 -14.37 -10.67 12.27
CA ILE A 443 -13.91 -10.99 10.91
C ILE A 443 -14.91 -10.48 9.87
N ALA A 444 -16.22 -10.66 10.09
CA ALA A 444 -17.26 -10.19 9.18
C ALA A 444 -17.27 -8.65 9.05
N SER A 445 -17.10 -7.93 10.16
CA SER A 445 -17.00 -6.46 10.13
C SER A 445 -15.76 -5.95 9.37
N GLY A 446 -14.61 -6.61 9.56
CA GLY A 446 -13.37 -6.29 8.83
C GLY A 446 -13.46 -6.65 7.34
N PHE A 447 -14.11 -7.77 7.02
CA PHE A 447 -14.39 -8.17 5.64
C PHE A 447 -15.33 -7.17 4.96
N LEU A 448 -16.39 -6.72 5.64
CA LEU A 448 -17.29 -5.67 5.14
C LEU A 448 -16.53 -4.37 4.85
N GLN A 449 -15.64 -3.95 5.75
CA GLN A 449 -14.79 -2.77 5.55
C GLN A 449 -13.95 -2.90 4.26
N MET A 450 -13.24 -4.02 4.11
CA MET A 450 -12.37 -4.23 2.95
C MET A 450 -13.13 -4.40 1.63
N GLN A 451 -14.24 -5.15 1.64
CA GLN A 451 -15.05 -5.36 0.44
C GLN A 451 -15.74 -4.06 0.02
N ALA A 452 -16.21 -3.25 0.97
CA ALA A 452 -16.73 -1.92 0.67
C ALA A 452 -15.64 -1.03 0.05
N LEU A 453 -14.44 -0.98 0.65
CA LEU A 453 -13.36 -0.16 0.12
C LEU A 453 -12.94 -0.61 -1.29
N ALA A 454 -12.65 -1.90 -1.50
CA ALA A 454 -12.20 -2.42 -2.79
C ALA A 454 -13.30 -2.37 -3.88
N GLY A 455 -14.51 -2.80 -3.53
CA GLY A 455 -15.62 -2.90 -4.49
C GLY A 455 -16.14 -1.53 -4.96
N PHE A 456 -16.31 -0.58 -4.04
CA PHE A 456 -16.69 0.78 -4.42
C PHE A 456 -15.54 1.53 -5.10
N SER A 457 -14.27 1.26 -4.75
CA SER A 457 -13.13 1.83 -5.47
C SER A 457 -13.10 1.40 -6.94
N ALA A 458 -13.34 0.11 -7.23
CA ALA A 458 -13.39 -0.39 -8.61
C ALA A 458 -14.56 0.24 -9.41
N LYS A 459 -15.75 0.32 -8.81
CA LYS A 459 -16.91 1.00 -9.44
C LYS A 459 -16.67 2.49 -9.66
N THR A 460 -16.01 3.14 -8.71
CA THR A 460 -15.65 4.56 -8.79
C THR A 460 -14.64 4.78 -9.93
N ALA A 461 -13.62 3.93 -10.06
CA ALA A 461 -12.65 3.98 -11.16
C ALA A 461 -13.34 3.85 -12.53
N SER A 462 -14.22 2.85 -12.72
CA SER A 462 -14.97 2.69 -13.97
C SER A 462 -15.91 3.86 -14.28
N ALA A 463 -16.51 4.48 -13.26
CA ALA A 463 -17.32 5.69 -13.44
C ALA A 463 -16.45 6.92 -13.79
N TYR A 464 -15.21 6.97 -13.31
CA TYR A 464 -14.25 8.01 -13.67
C TYR A 464 -13.76 7.88 -15.12
N ASP A 465 -13.65 6.67 -15.68
CA ASP A 465 -13.22 6.47 -17.08
C ASP A 465 -14.09 7.26 -18.06
N LYS A 466 -15.41 7.26 -17.88
CA LYS A 466 -16.35 8.05 -18.70
C LYS A 466 -16.10 9.57 -18.59
N SER A 467 -15.75 10.05 -17.39
CA SER A 467 -15.41 11.45 -17.18
C SER A 467 -14.04 11.80 -17.77
N SER A 468 -13.09 10.87 -17.71
CA SER A 468 -11.76 11.00 -18.28
C SER A 468 -11.81 11.10 -19.81
N GLN A 469 -12.68 10.33 -20.47
CA GLN A 469 -12.89 10.40 -21.92
C GLN A 469 -13.34 11.79 -22.40
N ILE A 470 -14.22 12.46 -21.65
CA ILE A 470 -14.67 13.83 -21.98
C ILE A 470 -13.48 14.80 -21.94
N VAL A 471 -12.61 14.69 -20.93
CA VAL A 471 -11.39 15.50 -20.83
C VAL A 471 -10.45 15.17 -21.98
N GLN A 472 -10.24 13.89 -22.30
CA GLN A 472 -9.36 13.46 -23.38
C GLN A 472 -9.80 14.02 -24.74
N GLN A 473 -11.10 13.93 -25.06
CA GLN A 473 -11.68 14.53 -26.26
C GLN A 473 -11.55 16.06 -26.27
N SER A 474 -11.72 16.70 -25.11
CA SER A 474 -11.62 18.15 -24.97
C SER A 474 -10.20 18.66 -25.18
N VAL A 475 -9.22 17.99 -24.58
CA VAL A 475 -7.81 18.34 -24.70
C VAL A 475 -7.31 18.06 -26.12
N SER A 476 -7.67 16.90 -26.69
CA SER A 476 -7.28 16.55 -28.06
C SER A 476 -7.87 17.50 -29.12
N ASN A 477 -9.04 18.08 -28.86
CA ASN A 477 -9.72 19.00 -29.78
C ASN A 477 -9.79 20.44 -29.23
N ILE A 478 -8.83 20.85 -28.40
CA ILE A 478 -8.90 22.14 -27.70
C ILE A 478 -8.99 23.33 -28.65
N ARG A 479 -8.32 23.26 -29.82
CA ARG A 479 -8.38 24.30 -30.85
C ARG A 479 -9.80 24.45 -31.41
N THR A 480 -10.47 23.33 -31.67
CA THR A 480 -11.86 23.32 -32.16
C THR A 480 -12.79 23.90 -31.10
N ILE A 481 -12.66 23.48 -29.84
CA ILE A 481 -13.51 23.97 -28.74
C ILE A 481 -13.31 25.47 -28.53
N ALA A 482 -12.06 25.96 -28.57
CA ALA A 482 -11.74 27.37 -28.46
C ALA A 482 -12.26 28.19 -29.65
N SER A 483 -12.09 27.68 -30.88
CA SER A 483 -12.62 28.34 -32.08
C SER A 483 -14.15 28.44 -32.09
N LEU A 484 -14.83 27.48 -31.44
CA LEU A 484 -16.29 27.45 -31.31
C LEU A 484 -16.79 28.14 -30.04
N THR A 485 -15.90 28.62 -29.16
CA THR A 485 -16.22 29.23 -27.85
C THR A 485 -17.12 28.33 -26.98
N ARG A 486 -16.88 27.01 -27.01
CA ARG A 486 -17.68 25.98 -26.31
C ARG A 486 -17.03 25.45 -25.03
N GLU A 487 -16.04 26.13 -24.48
CA GLU A 487 -15.32 25.73 -23.26
C GLU A 487 -16.27 25.54 -22.08
N ASN A 488 -17.24 26.46 -21.92
CA ASN A 488 -18.24 26.38 -20.85
C ASN A 488 -19.17 25.16 -20.98
N THR A 489 -19.49 24.75 -22.21
CA THR A 489 -20.30 23.56 -22.48
C THR A 489 -19.57 22.30 -22.04
N PHE A 490 -18.29 22.15 -22.41
CA PHE A 490 -17.48 21.01 -22.00
C PHE A 490 -17.17 21.02 -20.49
N LYS A 491 -16.95 22.19 -19.89
CA LYS A 491 -16.82 22.35 -18.43
C LYS A 491 -18.08 21.89 -17.69
N HIS A 492 -19.26 22.28 -18.18
CA HIS A 492 -20.53 21.83 -17.61
C HIS A 492 -20.73 20.32 -17.77
N LEU A 493 -20.49 19.78 -18.97
CA LEU A 493 -20.60 18.35 -19.27
C LEU A 493 -19.71 17.51 -18.35
N TYR A 494 -18.46 17.93 -18.14
CA TYR A 494 -17.54 17.31 -17.19
C TYR A 494 -18.03 17.44 -15.74
N GLY A 495 -18.53 18.61 -15.34
CA GLY A 495 -19.10 18.81 -14.01
C GLY A 495 -20.29 17.87 -13.71
N VAL A 496 -21.13 17.61 -14.71
CA VAL A 496 -22.24 16.64 -14.63
C VAL A 496 -21.71 15.21 -14.57
N SER A 497 -20.73 14.84 -15.42
CA SER A 497 -20.18 13.49 -15.45
C SER A 497 -19.49 13.10 -14.14
N LEU A 498 -18.91 14.06 -13.42
CA LEU A 498 -18.28 13.88 -12.11
C LEU A 498 -19.27 13.61 -10.95
N GLN A 499 -20.56 13.90 -11.12
CA GLN A 499 -21.52 13.68 -10.02
C GLN A 499 -21.72 12.20 -9.70
N ASN A 500 -21.72 11.34 -10.72
CA ASN A 500 -21.90 9.90 -10.56
C ASN A 500 -20.74 9.22 -9.79
N PRO A 501 -19.46 9.36 -10.20
CA PRO A 501 -18.35 8.78 -9.46
C PRO A 501 -18.29 9.31 -8.01
N HIS A 502 -18.56 10.61 -7.81
CA HIS A 502 -18.62 11.18 -6.47
C HIS A 502 -19.72 10.56 -5.59
N LYS A 503 -20.94 10.36 -6.11
CA LYS A 503 -22.03 9.69 -5.36
C LYS A 503 -21.66 8.25 -4.98
N ILE A 504 -21.03 7.51 -5.90
CA ILE A 504 -20.56 6.14 -5.65
C ILE A 504 -19.48 6.14 -4.57
N ALA A 505 -18.51 7.06 -4.64
CA ALA A 505 -17.42 7.17 -3.68
C ALA A 505 -17.92 7.55 -2.28
N VAL A 506 -18.84 8.51 -2.16
CA VAL A 506 -19.47 8.88 -0.88
C VAL A 506 -20.23 7.71 -0.27
N LYS A 507 -21.03 6.99 -1.07
CA LYS A 507 -21.74 5.79 -0.59
C LYS A 507 -20.77 4.70 -0.15
N GLY A 508 -19.68 4.48 -0.89
CA GLY A 508 -18.62 3.55 -0.53
C GLY A 508 -17.95 3.91 0.78
N SER A 509 -17.68 5.20 0.99
CA SER A 509 -17.07 5.75 2.21
C SER A 509 -17.96 5.53 3.44
N MET A 510 -19.27 5.72 3.30
CA MET A 510 -20.22 5.49 4.39
C MET A 510 -20.26 4.01 4.79
N VAL A 511 -20.32 3.10 3.81
CA VAL A 511 -20.38 1.65 4.07
C VAL A 511 -19.07 1.13 4.68
N SER A 512 -17.91 1.56 4.17
CA SER A 512 -16.61 1.17 4.73
C SER A 512 -16.43 1.66 6.17
N SER A 513 -16.94 2.86 6.48
CA SER A 513 -16.84 3.45 7.82
C SER A 513 -17.70 2.72 8.85
N ILE A 514 -18.86 2.17 8.47
CA ILE A 514 -19.65 1.29 9.36
C ILE A 514 -18.84 0.05 9.70
N GLY A 515 -18.21 -0.58 8.70
CA GLY A 515 -17.33 -1.73 8.91
C GLY A 515 -16.21 -1.44 9.89
N PHE A 516 -15.53 -0.30 9.72
CA PHE A 516 -14.45 0.13 10.63
C PHE A 516 -14.94 0.39 12.06
N GLY A 517 -16.07 1.11 12.21
CA GLY A 517 -16.68 1.35 13.51
C GLY A 517 -17.05 0.03 14.21
N LEU A 518 -17.72 -0.89 13.49
CA LEU A 518 -18.08 -2.21 14.00
C LEU A 518 -16.85 -3.00 14.44
N SER A 519 -15.79 -3.04 13.64
CA SER A 519 -14.57 -3.79 13.99
C SER A 519 -13.92 -3.29 15.28
N ASN A 520 -13.83 -1.98 15.47
CA ASN A 520 -13.25 -1.41 16.69
C ASN A 520 -14.18 -1.57 17.91
N GLY A 521 -15.50 -1.36 17.74
CA GLY A 521 -16.47 -1.51 18.83
C GLY A 521 -16.67 -2.95 19.29
N LEU A 522 -16.75 -3.92 18.36
CA LEU A 522 -16.92 -5.35 18.67
C LEU A 522 -15.80 -5.89 19.54
N LEU A 523 -14.57 -5.40 19.37
CA LEU A 523 -13.44 -5.80 20.21
C LEU A 523 -13.71 -5.57 21.70
N PHE A 524 -14.31 -4.44 22.07
CA PHE A 524 -14.65 -4.11 23.46
C PHE A 524 -15.78 -5.00 24.00
N TYR A 525 -16.78 -5.31 23.16
CA TYR A 525 -17.83 -6.25 23.55
C TYR A 525 -17.29 -7.67 23.79
N VAL A 526 -16.29 -8.10 23.00
CA VAL A 526 -15.60 -9.37 23.22
C VAL A 526 -14.82 -9.36 24.53
N TYR A 527 -14.11 -8.28 24.87
CA TYR A 527 -13.47 -8.15 26.18
C TYR A 527 -14.47 -8.21 27.34
N ALA A 528 -15.59 -7.49 27.23
CA ALA A 528 -16.64 -7.47 28.23
C ALA A 528 -17.17 -8.88 28.52
N LEU A 529 -17.50 -9.63 27.46
CA LEU A 529 -18.00 -10.99 27.54
C LEU A 529 -16.95 -11.96 28.07
N ALA A 530 -15.69 -11.81 27.65
CA ALA A 530 -14.60 -12.66 28.11
C ALA A 530 -14.28 -12.46 29.60
N PHE A 531 -14.35 -11.23 30.10
CA PHE A 531 -14.18 -10.94 31.52
C PHE A 531 -15.35 -11.42 32.36
N TRP A 532 -16.59 -11.17 31.91
CA TRP A 532 -17.79 -11.62 32.60
C TRP A 532 -17.86 -13.15 32.73
N TYR A 533 -17.57 -13.88 31.64
CA TYR A 533 -17.56 -15.34 31.70
C TYR A 533 -16.31 -15.88 32.41
N GLY A 534 -15.17 -15.22 32.23
CA GLY A 534 -13.92 -15.58 32.88
C GLY A 534 -13.95 -15.42 34.41
N SER A 535 -14.61 -14.39 34.94
CA SER A 535 -14.76 -14.22 36.40
C SER A 535 -15.53 -15.37 37.03
N ARG A 536 -16.61 -15.83 36.40
CA ARG A 536 -17.37 -17.01 36.85
C ARG A 536 -16.55 -18.31 36.82
N LEU A 537 -15.75 -18.51 35.78
CA LEU A 537 -14.86 -19.68 35.69
C LEU A 537 -13.77 -19.68 36.75
N VAL A 538 -13.21 -18.51 37.06
CA VAL A 538 -12.21 -18.35 38.13
C VAL A 538 -12.86 -18.46 39.51
N GLY A 539 -14.05 -17.88 39.69
CA GLY A 539 -14.85 -17.99 40.91
C GLY A 539 -15.24 -19.43 41.23
N ALA A 540 -15.56 -20.23 40.21
CA ALA A 540 -15.82 -21.66 40.32
C ALA A 540 -14.56 -22.52 40.53
N GLN A 541 -13.37 -21.92 40.65
CA GLN A 541 -12.07 -22.60 40.78
C GLN A 541 -11.71 -23.54 39.62
N GLU A 542 -12.40 -23.45 38.48
CA GLU A 542 -12.05 -24.23 37.28
C GLU A 542 -10.81 -23.65 36.58
N TYR A 543 -10.61 -22.33 36.71
CA TYR A 543 -9.51 -21.59 36.10
C TYR A 543 -8.74 -20.82 37.15
N THR A 544 -7.42 -20.75 36.99
CA THR A 544 -6.61 -19.75 37.70
C THR A 544 -6.68 -18.42 36.97
N THR A 545 -6.60 -17.31 37.71
CA THR A 545 -6.48 -15.94 37.15
C THR A 545 -5.44 -15.87 36.04
N GLY A 546 -4.26 -16.46 36.26
CA GLY A 546 -3.19 -16.48 35.25
C GLY A 546 -3.59 -17.22 33.97
N ASN A 547 -4.21 -18.40 34.07
CA ASN A 547 -4.63 -19.17 32.89
C ASN A 547 -5.76 -18.46 32.13
N MET A 548 -6.71 -17.82 32.82
CA MET A 548 -7.73 -16.99 32.17
C MET A 548 -7.09 -15.87 31.34
N MET A 549 -6.14 -15.13 31.92
CA MET A 549 -5.45 -14.05 31.22
C MET A 549 -4.66 -14.58 30.01
N LYS A 550 -4.03 -15.77 30.14
CA LYS A 550 -3.35 -16.41 29.01
C LYS A 550 -4.30 -16.66 27.84
N VAL A 551 -5.48 -17.19 28.12
CA VAL A 551 -6.49 -17.48 27.10
C VAL A 551 -7.02 -16.19 26.48
N LEU A 552 -7.40 -15.22 27.29
CA LEU A 552 -7.94 -13.92 26.84
C LEU A 552 -7.03 -13.25 25.82
N PHE A 553 -5.75 -13.08 26.16
CA PHE A 553 -4.80 -12.39 25.28
C PHE A 553 -4.38 -13.21 24.07
N ALA A 554 -4.21 -14.52 24.22
CA ALA A 554 -3.83 -15.36 23.10
C ALA A 554 -4.88 -15.32 21.99
N VAL A 555 -6.17 -15.42 22.33
CA VAL A 555 -7.27 -15.41 21.34
C VAL A 555 -7.45 -14.03 20.71
N VAL A 556 -7.36 -12.94 21.48
CA VAL A 556 -7.54 -11.60 20.93
C VAL A 556 -6.41 -11.22 19.97
N PHE A 557 -5.17 -11.59 20.28
CA PHE A 557 -4.06 -11.39 19.36
C PHE A 557 -4.16 -12.25 18.09
N CYS A 558 -4.70 -13.47 18.20
CA CYS A 558 -5.07 -14.25 17.02
C CYS A 558 -6.10 -13.52 16.14
N ALA A 559 -7.14 -12.93 16.73
CA ALA A 559 -8.16 -12.19 15.98
C ALA A 559 -7.57 -10.99 15.22
N ILE A 560 -6.66 -10.23 15.84
CA ILE A 560 -5.95 -9.12 15.19
C ILE A 560 -5.04 -9.62 14.05
N ALA A 561 -4.30 -10.72 14.28
CA ALA A 561 -3.43 -11.32 13.26
C ALA A 561 -4.23 -11.84 12.04
N ALA A 562 -5.40 -12.45 12.28
CA ALA A 562 -6.32 -12.84 11.20
C ALA A 562 -6.85 -11.61 10.42
N GLY A 563 -7.18 -10.52 11.13
CA GLY A 563 -7.58 -9.26 10.52
C GLY A 563 -6.49 -8.68 9.61
N GLN A 564 -5.24 -8.67 10.05
CA GLN A 564 -4.12 -8.21 9.21
C GLN A 564 -3.87 -9.12 8.00
N ALA A 565 -3.99 -10.44 8.15
CA ALA A 565 -3.83 -11.39 7.06
C ALA A 565 -4.76 -11.08 5.86
N SER A 566 -5.95 -10.58 6.15
CA SER A 566 -6.94 -10.20 5.15
C SER A 566 -6.47 -9.04 4.24
N THR A 567 -5.65 -8.13 4.76
CA THR A 567 -5.07 -7.00 3.99
C THR A 567 -4.09 -7.44 2.90
N PHE A 568 -3.60 -8.67 2.97
CA PHE A 568 -2.62 -9.21 2.02
C PHE A 568 -3.27 -9.75 0.74
N ALA A 569 -4.58 -10.05 0.75
CA ALA A 569 -5.27 -10.70 -0.37
C ALA A 569 -5.17 -9.93 -1.71
N PRO A 570 -5.33 -8.59 -1.77
CA PRO A 570 -5.23 -7.84 -3.03
C PRO A 570 -3.84 -7.91 -3.68
N ASN A 571 -2.78 -7.89 -2.88
CA ASN A 571 -1.40 -7.93 -3.37
C ASN A 571 -1.06 -9.31 -3.93
N THR A 572 -1.51 -10.37 -3.25
CA THR A 572 -1.38 -11.75 -3.73
C THR A 572 -2.08 -11.95 -5.08
N ALA A 573 -3.27 -11.39 -5.26
CA ALA A 573 -3.99 -11.48 -6.53
C ALA A 573 -3.23 -10.81 -7.69
N LYS A 574 -2.72 -9.58 -7.48
CA LYS A 574 -1.94 -8.84 -8.49
C LYS A 574 -0.62 -9.55 -8.84
N ALA A 575 0.07 -10.09 -7.85
CA ALA A 575 1.29 -10.85 -8.05
C ALA A 575 1.06 -12.10 -8.90
N LYS A 576 -0.03 -12.85 -8.64
CA LYS A 576 -0.40 -14.03 -9.45
C LYS A 576 -0.66 -13.69 -10.91
N VAL A 577 -1.43 -12.64 -11.19
CA VAL A 577 -1.71 -12.20 -12.58
C VAL A 577 -0.42 -11.82 -13.30
N SER A 578 0.50 -11.15 -12.61
CA SER A 578 1.79 -10.74 -13.17
C SER A 578 2.72 -11.93 -13.40
N ALA A 579 2.72 -12.90 -12.49
CA ALA A 579 3.46 -14.14 -12.64
C ALA A 579 2.95 -14.96 -13.83
N LEU A 580 1.63 -15.03 -14.05
CA LEU A 580 1.06 -15.68 -15.23
C LEU A 580 1.56 -15.05 -16.53
N SER A 581 1.54 -13.72 -16.65
CA SER A 581 2.07 -13.05 -17.85
C SER A 581 3.56 -13.30 -18.06
N ILE A 582 4.35 -13.35 -16.98
CA ILE A 582 5.77 -13.72 -17.04
C ILE A 582 5.94 -15.17 -17.52
N PHE A 583 5.18 -16.12 -16.97
CA PHE A 583 5.26 -17.52 -17.37
C PHE A 583 4.78 -17.74 -18.81
N GLU A 584 3.70 -17.11 -19.24
CA GLU A 584 3.24 -17.13 -20.63
C GLU A 584 4.34 -16.68 -21.61
N LEU A 585 5.10 -15.64 -21.24
CA LEU A 585 6.22 -15.16 -22.05
C LEU A 585 7.44 -16.08 -22.01
N LEU A 586 7.75 -16.67 -20.86
CA LEU A 586 8.89 -17.59 -20.68
C LEU A 586 8.65 -18.95 -21.35
N ASP A 587 7.41 -19.44 -21.33
CA ASP A 587 7.02 -20.73 -21.88
C ASP A 587 6.68 -20.64 -23.39
N ARG A 588 6.47 -19.42 -23.92
CA ARG A 588 6.28 -19.18 -25.35
C ARG A 588 7.56 -19.55 -26.12
N LYS A 589 7.50 -20.64 -26.88
CA LYS A 589 8.52 -20.99 -27.86
C LYS A 589 8.40 -20.11 -29.10
N SER A 590 9.52 -19.51 -29.51
CA SER A 590 9.60 -18.74 -30.76
C SER A 590 9.47 -19.69 -31.95
N ASN A 591 8.73 -19.26 -32.99
CA ASN A 591 8.65 -20.01 -34.24
C ASN A 591 9.97 -19.99 -35.02
N ILE A 592 10.79 -18.95 -34.81
CA ILE A 592 12.11 -18.78 -35.41
C ILE A 592 13.06 -18.47 -34.26
N ASP A 593 13.66 -19.52 -33.68
CA ASP A 593 14.60 -19.36 -32.57
C ASP A 593 15.99 -18.94 -33.11
N PRO A 594 16.48 -17.73 -32.80
CA PRO A 594 17.80 -17.27 -33.25
C PRO A 594 18.96 -18.02 -32.56
N THR A 595 18.69 -18.85 -31.55
CA THR A 595 19.71 -19.59 -30.77
C THR A 595 19.80 -21.08 -31.13
N GLN A 596 18.90 -21.60 -31.96
CA GLN A 596 18.99 -22.98 -32.45
C GLN A 596 20.08 -23.12 -33.53
N ASN A 597 21.16 -23.85 -33.21
CA ASN A 597 22.24 -24.19 -34.13
C ASN A 597 21.98 -25.50 -34.93
N GLU A 598 20.73 -25.93 -35.07
CA GLU A 598 20.38 -27.18 -35.78
C GLU A 598 20.37 -27.04 -37.32
N GLY A 599 20.62 -25.83 -37.83
CA GLY A 599 20.73 -25.56 -39.27
C GLY A 599 22.09 -25.96 -39.86
N LYS A 600 22.13 -26.38 -41.13
CA LYS A 600 23.39 -26.58 -41.87
C LYS A 600 24.14 -25.24 -41.94
N ASP A 601 25.39 -25.23 -41.46
CA ASP A 601 26.27 -24.06 -41.52
C ASP A 601 26.39 -23.53 -42.96
N ARG A 602 25.95 -22.27 -43.14
CA ARG A 602 26.07 -21.44 -44.35
C ARG A 602 25.70 -22.13 -45.68
N PRO A 603 24.47 -21.94 -46.20
CA PRO A 603 24.25 -22.20 -47.61
C PRO A 603 25.04 -21.16 -48.43
N THR A 604 25.74 -21.63 -49.45
CA THR A 604 26.08 -20.81 -50.63
C THR A 604 24.84 -20.02 -51.07
N PRO A 605 24.97 -18.77 -51.54
CA PRO A 605 23.81 -17.93 -51.85
C PRO A 605 22.89 -18.64 -52.85
N VAL A 606 21.77 -19.17 -52.37
CA VAL A 606 20.76 -19.82 -53.21
C VAL A 606 19.79 -18.73 -53.65
N ILE A 607 19.89 -18.32 -54.92
CA ILE A 607 18.87 -17.47 -55.53
C ILE A 607 17.62 -18.33 -55.70
N ALA A 608 16.53 -17.95 -55.03
CA ALA A 608 15.28 -18.70 -55.02
C ALA A 608 14.75 -18.88 -56.46
N LYS A 609 14.64 -20.13 -56.92
CA LYS A 609 14.15 -20.48 -58.27
C LYS A 609 12.61 -20.57 -58.39
N ARG A 610 11.85 -20.33 -57.31
CA ARG A 610 10.37 -20.41 -57.29
C ARG A 610 9.76 -19.14 -56.71
N GLY A 611 8.56 -18.79 -57.19
CA GLY A 611 7.80 -17.62 -56.73
C GLY A 611 7.56 -17.69 -55.21
N LEU A 612 8.08 -16.69 -54.50
CA LEU A 612 7.88 -16.47 -53.08
C LEU A 612 6.60 -15.67 -52.87
N TYR A 613 5.60 -16.28 -52.25
CA TYR A 613 4.44 -15.59 -51.73
C TYR A 613 4.65 -15.34 -50.24
N TYR A 614 4.58 -14.08 -49.80
CA TYR A 614 4.65 -13.70 -48.40
C TYR A 614 3.46 -12.78 -48.07
N GLU A 615 2.92 -12.93 -46.87
CA GLU A 615 1.88 -12.06 -46.34
C GLU A 615 2.29 -11.64 -44.94
N LEU A 616 2.15 -10.34 -44.63
CA LEU A 616 2.50 -9.80 -43.33
C LEU A 616 1.45 -10.23 -42.29
N VAL A 617 1.91 -10.63 -41.11
CA VAL A 617 1.06 -11.16 -40.02
C VAL A 617 -0.07 -10.19 -39.64
N ASN A 618 0.17 -8.87 -39.67
CA ASN A 618 -0.86 -7.86 -39.39
C ASN A 618 -2.03 -7.86 -40.38
N LYS A 619 -1.87 -8.45 -41.57
CA LYS A 619 -2.92 -8.50 -42.60
C LYS A 619 -3.94 -9.62 -42.35
N GLN A 620 -3.55 -10.73 -41.71
CA GLN A 620 -4.48 -11.80 -41.32
C GLN A 620 -5.46 -11.36 -40.21
N MET A 621 -5.00 -10.55 -39.25
CA MET A 621 -5.83 -10.00 -38.17
C MET A 621 -6.89 -9.01 -38.70
N LEU A 622 -6.57 -8.24 -39.74
CA LEU A 622 -7.52 -7.33 -40.40
C LEU A 622 -8.55 -8.07 -41.26
N ASN A 623 -8.20 -9.21 -41.85
CA ASN A 623 -9.09 -10.00 -42.70
C ASN A 623 -9.94 -11.04 -41.93
N GLY A 624 -9.67 -11.27 -40.64
CA GLY A 624 -10.42 -12.21 -39.78
C GLY A 624 -11.71 -11.65 -39.17
N ASN A 625 -12.07 -10.40 -39.48
CA ASN A 625 -13.27 -9.70 -38.98
C ASN A 625 -14.29 -9.38 -40.11
N ASN A 626 -14.41 -10.27 -41.11
CA ASN A 626 -15.51 -10.21 -42.09
C ASN A 626 -16.42 -11.43 -41.98
#